data_AF-A0AAU3VJM0-F1
#
_entry.id   AF-A0AAU3VJM0-F1
#
_cell.length_a   1.000
_cell.length_b   1.000
_cell.length_c   1.000
_cell.angle_alpha   90.00
_cell.angle_beta   90.00
_cell.angle_gamma   90.00
#
_symmetry.space_group_name_H-M   'P 1'
#
loop_
_entity.id
_entity.type
_entity.pdbx_description
1 polymer ?
#
loop_
_entity_poly.entity_id
_entity_poly.type
_entity_poly.pdbx_seq_one_letter_code
_entity_poly.pdbx_strand_id
1 'polypeptide(L)'
;MAPESKPAPPPASTHQTALTDGMASVFTWDENARIEVRDLGREIVIEANADGLRTLARHLLTLADNGTPDGAHLHLEAGVGLVEGSVGLVLERCDDE
;
A
#
# COMPACT_ATOMS: atom_id res chain seq x y z
N MET A 1 -25.03 -19.39 32.05
CA MET A 1 -24.71 -19.50 30.61
C MET A 1 -24.64 -18.08 30.08
N ALA A 2 -23.43 -17.54 29.86
CA ALA A 2 -23.27 -16.20 29.30
C ALA A 2 -23.49 -16.28 27.77
N PRO A 3 -24.09 -15.27 27.13
CA PRO A 3 -24.23 -15.27 25.67
C PRO A 3 -22.85 -15.09 25.03
N GLU A 4 -22.51 -15.97 24.09
CA GLU A 4 -21.30 -15.84 23.27
C GLU A 4 -21.38 -14.57 22.40
N SER A 5 -20.41 -13.67 22.57
CA SER A 5 -20.24 -12.52 21.69
C SER A 5 -19.87 -13.00 20.29
N LYS A 6 -20.76 -12.76 19.34
CA LYS A 6 -20.50 -12.96 17.91
C LYS A 6 -19.28 -12.11 17.51
N PRO A 7 -18.25 -12.66 16.83
CA PRO A 7 -17.11 -11.88 16.40
C PRO A 7 -17.57 -10.76 15.46
N ALA A 8 -17.00 -9.57 15.63
CA ALA A 8 -17.23 -8.45 14.73
C ALA A 8 -16.88 -8.86 13.30
N PRO A 9 -17.63 -8.39 12.28
CA PRO A 9 -17.23 -8.59 10.89
C PRO A 9 -15.79 -8.07 10.68
N PRO A 10 -14.99 -8.70 9.82
CA PRO A 10 -13.66 -8.18 9.52
C PRO A 10 -13.76 -6.74 9.01
N PRO A 11 -12.80 -5.87 9.34
CA PRO A 11 -12.78 -4.49 8.86
C PRO A 11 -12.83 -4.46 7.32
N ALA A 12 -13.50 -3.45 6.77
CA ALA A 12 -13.75 -3.35 5.33
C ALA A 12 -12.48 -2.81 4.64
N SER A 13 -11.79 -3.65 3.87
CA SER A 13 -10.62 -3.23 3.08
C SER A 13 -11.02 -2.36 1.89
N THR A 14 -10.23 -1.31 1.63
CA THR A 14 -10.38 -0.47 0.43
C THR A 14 -9.52 -1.02 -0.70
N HIS A 15 -10.10 -1.11 -1.90
CA HIS A 15 -9.40 -1.57 -3.10
C HIS A 15 -9.12 -0.37 -4.02
N GLN A 16 -7.86 -0.19 -4.40
CA GLN A 16 -7.44 0.75 -5.43
C GLN A 16 -6.97 -0.05 -6.63
N THR A 17 -7.55 0.20 -7.79
CA THR A 17 -7.11 -0.39 -9.05
C THR A 17 -6.17 0.58 -9.73
N ALA A 18 -4.92 0.19 -9.95
CA ALA A 18 -4.03 0.91 -10.86
C ALA A 18 -4.01 0.21 -12.21
N LEU A 19 -4.06 0.99 -13.28
CA LEU A 19 -3.94 0.53 -14.66
C LEU A 19 -2.53 0.89 -15.13
N THR A 20 -1.68 -0.11 -15.32
CA THR A 20 -0.36 0.03 -15.95
C THR A 20 -0.35 -0.86 -17.19
N ASP A 21 -0.06 -0.29 -18.36
CA ASP A 21 0.08 -0.98 -19.65
C ASP A 21 -0.95 -2.07 -19.96
N GLY A 22 -2.22 -1.76 -19.69
CA GLY A 22 -3.36 -2.64 -20.03
C GLY A 22 -3.63 -3.76 -19.03
N MET A 23 -2.88 -3.88 -17.94
CA MET A 23 -3.17 -4.80 -16.84
C MET A 23 -3.66 -4.04 -15.60
N ALA A 24 -4.79 -4.48 -15.03
CA ALA A 24 -5.31 -3.93 -13.80
C ALA A 24 -4.68 -4.64 -12.61
N SER A 25 -3.83 -3.94 -11.86
CA SER A 25 -3.32 -4.42 -10.57
C SER A 25 -4.25 -3.94 -9.46
N VAL A 26 -4.66 -4.87 -8.57
CA VAL A 26 -5.50 -4.55 -7.42
C VAL A 26 -4.61 -4.38 -6.19
N PHE A 27 -4.63 -3.18 -5.64
CA PHE A 27 -3.94 -2.82 -4.40
C PHE A 27 -4.95 -2.76 -3.26
N THR A 28 -4.69 -3.51 -2.19
CA THR A 28 -5.62 -3.66 -1.06
C THR A 28 -5.07 -3.00 0.20
N TRP A 29 -5.84 -2.04 0.68
CA TRP A 29 -5.59 -1.29 1.90
C TRP A 29 -6.28 -1.92 3.10
N ASP A 30 -5.55 -2.03 4.21
CA ASP A 30 -6.16 -2.26 5.52
C ASP A 30 -6.88 -0.99 5.99
N GLU A 31 -8.05 -1.14 6.61
CA GLU A 31 -8.94 -0.01 6.98
C GLU A 31 -8.24 1.06 7.85
N ASN A 32 -7.35 0.63 8.76
CA ASN A 32 -6.64 1.52 9.67
C ASN A 32 -5.23 1.87 9.18
N ALA A 33 -4.88 1.58 7.93
CA ALA A 33 -3.54 1.85 7.42
C ALA A 33 -3.19 3.34 7.53
N ARG A 34 -2.12 3.65 8.25
CA ARG A 34 -1.51 4.98 8.33
C ARG A 34 -0.06 4.87 7.90
N ILE A 35 0.31 5.60 6.85
CA ILE A 35 1.66 5.60 6.28
C ILE A 35 2.11 7.05 6.12
N GLU A 36 3.30 7.36 6.61
CA GLU A 36 3.96 8.65 6.50
C GLU A 36 5.33 8.46 5.86
N VAL A 37 5.70 9.36 4.96
CA VAL A 37 7.00 9.32 4.28
C VAL A 37 7.71 10.64 4.50
N ARG A 38 8.91 10.58 5.07
CA ARG A 38 9.75 11.75 5.33
C ARG A 38 11.10 11.61 4.63
N ASP A 39 11.50 12.65 3.94
CA ASP A 39 12.86 12.80 3.42
C ASP A 39 13.73 13.53 4.46
N LEU A 40 14.76 12.86 4.97
CA LEU A 40 15.75 13.42 5.89
C LEU A 40 17.05 13.84 5.18
N GLY A 41 17.04 13.91 3.85
CA GLY A 41 18.12 14.31 2.96
C GLY A 41 19.12 13.19 2.62
N ARG A 42 19.45 12.33 3.60
CA ARG A 42 20.31 11.14 3.37
C ARG A 42 19.56 9.82 3.55
N GLU A 43 18.37 9.87 4.11
CA GLU A 43 17.55 8.71 4.45
C GLU A 43 16.09 9.06 4.17
N ILE A 44 15.36 8.11 3.59
CA ILE A 44 13.91 8.16 3.51
C ILE A 44 13.36 7.31 4.64
N VAL A 45 12.48 7.90 5.46
CA VAL A 45 11.78 7.18 6.52
C VAL A 45 10.36 6.93 6.07
N ILE A 46 10.01 5.65 5.90
CA ILE A 46 8.62 5.20 5.78
C ILE A 46 8.19 4.76 7.18
N GLU A 47 7.40 5.60 7.84
CA GLU A 47 6.83 5.32 9.16
C GLU A 47 5.36 4.95 9.00
N ALA A 48 4.98 3.78 9.50
CA ALA A 48 3.59 3.32 9.40
C ALA A 48 3.18 2.53 10.64
N ASN A 49 1.88 2.50 10.90
CA ASN A 49 1.35 1.53 11.87
C ASN A 49 1.38 0.11 11.29
N ALA A 50 1.07 -0.90 12.11
CA ALA A 50 1.16 -2.30 11.69
C ALA A 50 0.31 -2.60 10.44
N ASP A 51 -0.87 -2.00 10.32
CA ASP A 51 -1.77 -2.17 9.18
C ASP A 51 -1.25 -1.47 7.92
N GLY A 52 -0.62 -0.30 8.07
CA GLY A 52 0.07 0.39 6.98
C GLY A 52 1.28 -0.39 6.47
N LEU A 53 2.08 -0.99 7.36
CA LEU A 53 3.20 -1.84 6.97
C LEU A 53 2.74 -3.10 6.23
N ARG A 54 1.67 -3.76 6.69
CA ARG A 54 1.07 -4.92 5.99
C ARG A 54 0.50 -4.53 4.64
N THR A 55 -0.13 -3.36 4.55
CA THR A 55 -0.62 -2.79 3.28
C THR A 55 0.51 -2.59 2.28
N LEU A 56 1.59 -1.91 2.68
CA LEU A 56 2.77 -1.73 1.83
C LEU A 56 3.39 -3.06 1.41
N ALA A 57 3.52 -4.01 2.33
CA ALA A 57 4.04 -5.34 2.02
C ALA A 57 3.19 -6.05 0.96
N ARG A 58 1.86 -5.99 1.06
CA ARG A 58 0.98 -6.54 0.01
C ARG A 58 1.12 -5.81 -1.32
N HIS A 59 1.25 -4.48 -1.32
CA HIS A 59 1.46 -3.74 -2.56
C HIS A 59 2.77 -4.14 -3.25
N LEU A 60 3.85 -4.30 -2.48
CA LEU A 60 5.13 -4.82 -2.99
C LEU A 60 4.98 -6.24 -3.55
N LEU A 61 4.24 -7.10 -2.87
CA LEU A 61 3.96 -8.47 -3.36
C LEU A 61 3.13 -8.46 -4.65
N THR A 62 2.15 -7.56 -4.79
CA THR A 62 1.39 -7.39 -6.03
C THR A 62 2.31 -6.96 -7.18
N LEU A 63 3.20 -6.00 -6.95
CA LEU A 63 4.17 -5.57 -7.97
C LEU A 63 5.14 -6.69 -8.35
N ALA A 64 5.57 -7.49 -7.37
CA ALA A 64 6.50 -8.60 -7.60
C ALA A 64 5.84 -9.86 -8.21
N ASP A 65 4.52 -9.92 -8.37
CA ASP A 65 3.84 -11.12 -8.86
C ASP A 65 4.27 -11.49 -10.28
N ASN A 66 4.21 -12.79 -10.59
CA ASN A 66 4.56 -13.28 -11.91
C ASN A 66 3.55 -12.77 -12.95
N GLY A 67 4.03 -12.07 -13.97
CA GLY A 67 3.20 -11.50 -15.03
C GLY A 67 2.87 -10.02 -14.85
N THR A 68 3.24 -9.40 -13.72
CA THR A 68 3.25 -7.93 -13.63
C THR A 68 4.31 -7.38 -14.60
N PRO A 69 3.95 -6.47 -15.52
CA PRO A 69 4.90 -5.90 -16.48
C PRO A 69 6.04 -5.14 -15.80
N ASP A 70 7.21 -5.13 -16.43
CA ASP A 70 8.28 -4.22 -16.04
C ASP A 70 7.86 -2.75 -16.15
N GLY A 71 8.34 -1.89 -15.26
CA GLY A 71 7.93 -0.49 -15.15
C GLY A 71 6.55 -0.27 -14.52
N ALA A 72 5.84 -1.32 -14.10
CA ALA A 72 4.60 -1.17 -13.34
C ALA A 72 4.88 -0.50 -12.00
N HIS A 73 4.12 0.55 -11.68
CA HIS A 73 4.32 1.32 -10.45
C HIS A 73 3.03 1.77 -9.78
N LEU A 74 3.15 2.08 -8.50
CA LEU A 74 2.11 2.68 -7.66
C LEU A 74 2.62 4.02 -7.10
N HIS A 75 1.92 5.10 -7.41
CA HIS A 75 2.16 6.42 -6.84
C HIS A 75 1.28 6.63 -5.60
N LEU A 76 1.92 7.08 -4.53
CA LEU A 76 1.28 7.46 -3.27
C LEU A 76 1.62 8.90 -2.95
N GLU A 77 0.63 9.70 -2.57
CA GLU A 77 0.76 11.13 -2.34
C GLU A 77 0.13 11.53 -1.01
N ALA A 78 0.52 12.70 -0.48
CA ALA A 78 -0.08 13.25 0.72
C ALA A 78 -1.60 13.43 0.53
N GLY A 79 -2.38 12.95 1.49
CA GLY A 79 -3.85 12.96 1.44
C GLY A 79 -4.45 11.87 0.56
N VAL A 80 -3.64 11.16 -0.23
CA VAL A 80 -4.05 10.05 -1.12
C VAL A 80 -3.13 8.85 -0.86
N GLY A 81 -3.49 8.07 0.16
CA GLY A 81 -2.73 6.90 0.61
C GLY A 81 -1.61 7.22 1.61
N LEU A 82 -1.10 8.46 1.65
CA LEU A 82 -0.16 8.92 2.68
C LEU A 82 -0.78 9.95 3.61
N VAL A 83 -0.25 10.04 4.83
CA VAL A 83 -0.56 11.09 5.79
C VAL A 83 -0.20 12.45 5.20
N GLU A 84 -1.05 13.45 5.47
CA GLU A 84 -0.79 14.82 5.02
C GLU A 84 0.58 15.36 5.43
N GLY A 85 1.23 16.06 4.51
CA GLY A 85 2.60 16.54 4.67
C GLY A 85 3.71 15.52 4.40
N SER A 86 3.37 14.28 4.02
CA SER A 86 4.36 13.31 3.52
C SER A 86 4.95 13.76 2.17
N VAL A 87 6.19 13.37 1.91
CA VAL A 87 6.71 13.41 0.53
C VAL A 87 6.08 12.28 -0.29
N GLY A 88 6.00 12.46 -1.61
CA GLY A 88 5.48 11.42 -2.51
C GLY A 88 6.35 10.16 -2.47
N LEU A 89 5.71 9.00 -2.63
CA LEU A 89 6.38 7.69 -2.70
C LEU A 89 5.93 6.96 -3.95
N VAL A 90 6.91 6.42 -4.69
CA VAL A 90 6.67 5.54 -5.83
C VAL A 90 7.21 4.15 -5.48
N LEU A 91 6.38 3.13 -5.65
CA LEU A 91 6.79 1.73 -5.62
C LEU A 91 6.76 1.22 -7.06
N GLU A 92 7.86 0.67 -7.55
CA GLU A 92 8.00 0.26 -8.95
C GLU A 92 8.64 -1.12 -9.05
N ARG A 93 8.14 -1.93 -9.99
CA ARG A 93 8.85 -3.11 -10.48
C ARG A 93 9.82 -2.65 -11.58
N CYS A 94 11.09 -2.98 -11.41
CA CYS A 94 12.15 -2.71 -12.36
C CYS A 94 13.08 -3.93 -12.40
N ASP A 95 12.84 -4.84 -13.34
CA ASP A 95 13.69 -6.01 -13.60
C ASP A 95 14.78 -5.69 -14.66
N ASP A 96 14.67 -4.56 -15.37
CA ASP A 96 15.64 -4.07 -16.34
C ASP A 96 16.57 -2.99 -15.72
N GLU A 97 17.87 -3.31 -15.57
CA GLU A 97 18.98 -2.33 -15.36
C GLU A 97 20.00 -2.37 -16.51
#